data_AF-A0A914FFA4-F1
#
_entry.id   AF-A0A914FFA4-F1
#
_cell.length_a   1.000
_cell.length_b   1.000
_cell.length_c   1.000
_cell.angle_alpha   90.00
_cell.angle_beta   90.00
_cell.angle_gamma   90.00
#
_symmetry.space_group_name_H-M   'P 1'
#
loop_
_entity.id
_entity.type
_entity.pdbx_description
1 polymer ?
#
loop_
_entity_poly.entity_id
_entity_poly.type
_entity_poly.pdbx_seq_one_letter_code
_entity_poly.pdbx_strand_id
1 'polypeptide(L)'
;MIHRDIACRNVLLMEGNIAKLADFELCVYCNENGIYKDSMHAKLPIKWLSIEALTDGIFSEMSDVWAFGILCFEMFSYGNIPYGTMSPEEMRAFLQAEKRLELPNNTPDYIYDLMQKCWIQESLKRPTFMQINKMIASKLENETFKYGYLALKKV
;
A
#
# COMPACT_ATOMS: atom_id res chain seq x y z
N MET A 1 9.74 3.34 12.30
CA MET A 1 8.61 4.29 12.18
C MET A 1 7.53 3.58 11.38
N ILE A 2 6.27 3.78 11.75
CA ILE A 2 5.09 3.32 11.01
C ILE A 2 4.29 4.56 10.62
N HIS A 3 3.88 4.69 9.37
CA HIS A 3 3.26 5.90 8.82
C HIS A 3 1.78 6.02 9.14
N ARG A 4 1.03 4.90 9.02
CA ARG A 4 -0.41 4.80 9.34
C ARG A 4 -1.36 5.62 8.44
N ASP A 5 -0.83 6.30 7.42
CA ASP A 5 -1.61 7.11 6.47
C ASP A 5 -0.96 7.17 5.07
N ILE A 6 -0.49 6.02 4.58
CA ILE A 6 -0.01 5.91 3.20
C ILE A 6 -1.22 5.91 2.26
N ALA A 7 -1.34 6.95 1.45
CA ALA A 7 -2.41 7.14 0.47
C ALA A 7 -1.97 8.11 -0.63
N CYS A 8 -2.64 8.10 -1.79
CA CYS A 8 -2.29 9.00 -2.91
C CYS A 8 -2.27 10.48 -2.50
N ARG A 9 -3.21 10.90 -1.65
CA ARG A 9 -3.29 12.29 -1.13
C ARG A 9 -2.02 12.74 -0.38
N ASN A 10 -1.26 11.79 0.17
CA ASN A 10 -0.06 12.04 0.97
C ASN A 10 1.22 11.76 0.16
N VAL A 11 1.11 11.55 -1.15
CA VAL A 11 2.25 11.47 -2.06
C VAL A 11 2.32 12.75 -2.88
N LEU A 12 3.40 13.50 -2.68
CA LEU A 12 3.66 14.74 -3.41
C LEU A 12 4.49 14.47 -4.65
N LEU A 13 4.08 15.05 -5.78
CA LEU A 13 4.85 15.02 -7.03
C LEU A 13 5.65 16.32 -7.14
N MET A 14 6.97 16.19 -7.22
CA MET A 14 7.87 17.32 -7.40
C MET A 14 8.32 17.45 -8.86
N GLU A 15 9.08 18.51 -9.14
CA GLU A 15 9.78 18.69 -10.41
C GLU A 15 10.60 17.43 -10.79
N GLY A 16 10.58 17.07 -12.07
CA GLY A 16 11.21 15.86 -12.58
C GLY A 16 10.43 14.56 -12.31
N ASN A 17 9.12 14.66 -12.02
CA ASN A 17 8.25 13.52 -11.70
C ASN A 17 8.73 12.68 -10.50
N ILE A 18 9.33 13.33 -9.51
CA ILE A 18 9.80 12.67 -8.30
C ILE A 18 8.66 12.61 -7.28
N ALA A 19 8.18 11.41 -6.99
CA ALA A 19 7.18 11.18 -5.94
C ALA A 19 7.85 11.08 -4.55
N LYS A 20 7.29 11.76 -3.55
CA LYS A 20 7.71 11.67 -2.14
C LYS A 20 6.52 11.50 -1.22
N LEU A 21 6.66 10.62 -0.25
CA LEU A 21 5.71 10.47 0.85
C LEU A 21 5.81 11.68 1.79
N ALA A 22 4.66 12.21 2.19
CA ALA A 22 4.50 13.36 3.05
C ALA A 22 3.45 13.07 4.13
N ASP A 23 3.17 14.08 4.96
CA ASP A 23 2.19 14.02 6.06
C ASP A 23 2.48 12.94 7.12
N PHE A 24 3.40 13.28 8.02
CA PHE A 24 3.86 12.39 9.08
C PHE A 24 3.10 12.59 10.40
N GLU A 25 1.96 13.29 10.39
CA GLU A 25 1.22 13.63 11.62
C GLU A 25 0.73 12.41 12.39
N LEU A 26 0.42 11.32 11.67
CA LEU A 26 -0.05 10.06 12.26
C LEU A 26 1.08 9.04 12.51
N CYS A 27 2.34 9.41 12.24
CA CYS A 27 3.47 8.51 12.38
C CYS A 27 3.74 8.14 13.84
N VAL A 28 4.16 6.88 14.05
CA VAL A 28 4.49 6.35 15.37
C VAL A 28 5.77 5.51 15.33
N TYR A 29 6.38 5.32 16.49
CA TYR A 29 7.44 4.34 16.66
C TYR A 29 6.86 3.03 17.19
N CYS A 30 7.34 1.91 16.65
CA CYS A 30 7.01 0.59 17.14
C CYS A 30 7.76 0.29 18.45
N ASN A 31 7.22 -0.67 19.21
CA ASN A 31 7.92 -1.30 20.31
C ASN A 31 8.99 -2.30 19.81
N GLU A 32 9.66 -2.98 20.75
CA GLU A 32 10.68 -4.01 20.48
C GLU A 32 10.20 -5.17 19.58
N ASN A 33 8.89 -5.43 19.56
CA ASN A 33 8.27 -6.46 18.72
C ASN A 33 7.86 -5.94 17.33
N GLY A 34 8.22 -4.70 16.97
CA GLY A 34 7.90 -4.11 15.68
C GLY A 34 6.45 -3.66 15.53
N ILE A 35 5.70 -3.56 16.63
CA ILE A 35 4.27 -3.24 16.63
C ILE A 35 4.00 -1.96 17.42
N TYR A 36 2.99 -1.20 16.99
CA TYR A 36 2.34 -0.16 17.78
C TYR A 36 0.86 -0.53 17.97
N LYS A 37 0.33 -0.39 19.18
CA LYS A 37 -1.09 -0.65 19.48
C LYS A 37 -1.78 0.66 19.84
N ASP A 38 -2.72 1.07 19.02
CA ASP A 38 -3.55 2.25 19.27
C ASP A 38 -4.80 1.86 20.08
N SER A 39 -5.23 2.74 20.97
CA SER A 39 -6.51 2.64 21.69
C SER A 39 -7.76 2.89 20.82
N MET A 40 -7.61 3.08 19.50
CA MET A 40 -8.67 3.34 18.52
C MET A 40 -9.45 4.66 18.71
N HIS A 41 -8.85 5.64 19.40
CA HIS A 41 -9.48 6.95 19.62
C HIS A 41 -9.04 8.04 18.62
N ALA A 42 -8.04 7.75 17.79
CA ALA A 42 -7.57 8.67 16.75
C ALA A 42 -8.48 8.63 15.51
N LYS A 43 -8.66 9.79 14.84
CA LYS A 43 -9.24 9.84 13.49
C LYS A 43 -8.28 9.17 12.52
N LEU A 44 -8.63 7.98 12.04
CA LEU A 44 -7.79 7.16 11.17
C LEU A 44 -8.37 7.01 9.76
N PRO A 45 -7.53 6.80 8.74
CA PRO A 45 -7.96 6.61 7.36
C PRO A 45 -8.52 5.20 7.14
N ILE A 46 -9.72 4.92 7.65
CA ILE A 46 -10.34 3.58 7.72
C ILE A 46 -10.15 2.74 6.44
N LYS A 47 -10.32 3.34 5.26
CA LYS A 47 -10.27 2.65 3.97
C LYS A 47 -8.87 2.23 3.50
N TRP A 48 -7.82 2.68 4.19
CA TRP A 48 -6.43 2.30 3.92
C TRP A 48 -5.88 1.36 4.98
N LEU A 49 -6.62 1.12 6.06
CA LEU A 49 -6.17 0.29 7.16
C LEU A 49 -6.12 -1.18 6.75
N SER A 50 -5.07 -1.86 7.23
CA SER A 50 -5.03 -3.31 7.23
C SER A 50 -6.09 -3.89 8.17
N ILE A 51 -6.38 -5.17 8.01
CA ILE A 51 -7.43 -5.84 8.79
C ILE A 51 -7.10 -5.81 10.28
N GLU A 52 -5.87 -6.13 10.66
CA GLU A 52 -5.41 -6.10 12.05
C GLU A 52 -5.40 -4.68 12.65
N ALA A 53 -5.20 -3.64 11.83
CA ALA A 53 -5.33 -2.26 12.26
C ALA A 53 -6.81 -1.88 12.46
N LEU A 54 -7.70 -2.36 11.60
CA LEU A 54 -9.15 -2.12 11.65
C LEU A 54 -9.85 -2.89 12.77
N THR A 55 -9.37 -4.09 13.13
CA THR A 55 -9.98 -4.95 14.16
C THR A 55 -9.36 -4.77 15.53
N ASP A 56 -8.03 -4.72 15.60
CA ASP A 56 -7.28 -4.85 16.86
C ASP A 56 -6.45 -3.61 17.21
N GLY A 57 -6.41 -2.61 16.30
CA GLY A 57 -5.64 -1.38 16.47
C GLY A 57 -4.14 -1.64 16.38
N ILE A 58 -3.76 -2.73 15.72
CA ILE A 58 -2.38 -3.18 15.59
C ILE A 58 -1.77 -2.58 14.32
N PHE A 59 -0.71 -1.80 14.50
CA PHE A 59 0.05 -1.18 13.43
C PHE A 59 1.47 -1.75 13.41
N SER A 60 2.00 -1.96 12.21
CA SER A 60 3.37 -2.41 11.95
C SER A 60 3.81 -1.96 10.56
N GLU A 61 5.05 -2.23 10.16
CA GLU A 61 5.47 -2.06 8.76
C GLU A 61 4.52 -2.79 7.80
N MET A 62 4.00 -3.96 8.20
CA MET A 62 3.09 -4.75 7.37
C MET A 62 1.71 -4.10 7.20
N SER A 63 1.29 -3.24 8.12
CA SER A 63 0.07 -2.43 7.95
C SER A 63 0.29 -1.29 6.94
N ASP A 64 1.50 -0.72 6.89
CA ASP A 64 1.88 0.25 5.86
C ASP A 64 2.03 -0.42 4.48
N VAL A 65 2.49 -1.67 4.42
CA VAL A 65 2.50 -2.47 3.19
C VAL A 65 1.08 -2.68 2.64
N TRP A 66 0.11 -2.95 3.51
CA TRP A 66 -1.28 -3.03 3.09
C TRP A 66 -1.76 -1.72 2.48
N ALA A 67 -1.51 -0.60 3.18
CA ALA A 67 -1.86 0.73 2.72
C ALA A 67 -1.16 1.08 1.38
N PHE A 68 0.06 0.61 1.17
CA PHE A 68 0.75 0.71 -0.12
C PHE A 68 0.02 -0.05 -1.24
N GLY A 69 -0.55 -1.22 -0.97
CA GLY A 69 -1.42 -1.90 -1.93
C GLY A 69 -2.65 -1.06 -2.32
N ILE A 70 -3.27 -0.38 -1.34
CA ILE A 70 -4.38 0.55 -1.59
C ILE A 70 -3.91 1.78 -2.38
N LEU A 71 -2.73 2.32 -2.08
CA LEU A 71 -2.10 3.39 -2.87
C LEU A 71 -1.92 2.96 -4.34
N CYS A 72 -1.48 1.73 -4.61
CA CYS A 72 -1.42 1.21 -5.97
C CYS A 72 -2.81 1.14 -6.62
N PHE A 73 -3.83 0.68 -5.90
CA PHE A 73 -5.21 0.72 -6.39
C PHE A 73 -5.64 2.15 -6.77
N GLU A 74 -5.39 3.14 -5.91
CA GLU A 74 -5.72 4.54 -6.19
C GLU A 74 -5.02 5.03 -7.46
N MET A 75 -3.71 4.77 -7.63
CA MET A 75 -2.97 5.19 -8.81
C MET A 75 -3.54 4.60 -10.10
N PHE A 76 -3.79 3.28 -10.12
CA PHE A 76 -4.21 2.58 -11.34
C PHE A 76 -5.71 2.70 -11.63
N SER A 77 -6.51 3.10 -10.64
CA SER A 77 -7.92 3.45 -10.82
C SER A 77 -8.12 4.94 -11.12
N TYR A 78 -7.06 5.72 -11.31
CA TYR A 78 -7.10 7.17 -11.52
C TYR A 78 -7.79 7.93 -10.36
N GLY A 79 -7.55 7.48 -9.13
CA GLY A 79 -8.05 8.13 -7.92
C GLY A 79 -9.44 7.69 -7.49
N ASN A 80 -9.92 6.51 -7.91
CA ASN A 80 -11.18 6.00 -7.38
C ASN A 80 -11.10 5.79 -5.87
N ILE A 81 -12.22 6.02 -5.21
CA ILE A 81 -12.35 5.85 -3.77
C ILE A 81 -12.28 4.35 -3.44
N PRO A 82 -11.33 3.89 -2.59
CA PRO A 82 -11.28 2.50 -2.16
C PRO A 82 -12.61 2.08 -1.52
N TYR A 83 -13.08 0.89 -1.88
CA TYR A 83 -14.31 0.28 -1.36
C TYR A 83 -15.60 1.10 -1.58
N GLY A 84 -15.58 2.12 -2.44
CA GLY A 84 -16.77 2.88 -2.84
C GLY A 84 -17.55 3.46 -1.65
N THR A 85 -18.82 3.11 -1.51
CA THR A 85 -19.72 3.61 -0.45
C THR A 85 -19.84 2.66 0.74
N MET A 86 -19.03 1.59 0.82
CA MET A 86 -19.07 0.66 1.96
C MET A 86 -18.80 1.39 3.27
N SER A 87 -19.65 1.12 4.27
CA SER A 87 -19.44 1.49 5.66
C SER A 87 -18.22 0.76 6.25
N PRO A 88 -17.66 1.24 7.37
CA PRO A 88 -16.57 0.54 8.07
C PRO A 88 -16.93 -0.90 8.45
N GLU A 89 -18.18 -1.16 8.86
CA GLU A 89 -18.66 -2.50 9.22
C GLU A 89 -18.74 -3.42 8.00
N GLU A 90 -19.27 -2.94 6.87
CA GLU A 90 -19.33 -3.70 5.61
C GLU A 90 -17.94 -3.99 5.08
N MET A 91 -17.03 -3.02 5.15
CA MET A 91 -15.62 -3.22 4.77
C MET A 91 -14.95 -4.27 5.64
N ARG A 92 -15.16 -4.23 6.97
CA ARG A 92 -14.62 -5.23 7.88
C ARG A 92 -15.11 -6.63 7.51
N ALA A 93 -16.42 -6.80 7.28
CA ALA A 93 -17.00 -8.08 6.89
C ALA A 93 -16.48 -8.56 5.51
N PHE A 94 -16.35 -7.64 4.55
CA PHE A 94 -15.79 -7.92 3.23
C PHE A 94 -14.36 -8.47 3.32
N LEU A 95 -13.51 -7.80 4.10
CA LEU A 95 -12.11 -8.17 4.27
C LEU A 95 -11.92 -9.46 5.07
N GLN A 96 -12.74 -9.69 6.11
CA GLN A 96 -12.76 -10.92 6.90
C GLN A 96 -13.21 -12.14 6.08
N ALA A 97 -14.06 -11.94 5.07
CA ALA A 97 -14.42 -12.98 4.10
C ALA A 97 -13.33 -13.20 3.02
N GLU A 98 -12.10 -12.72 3.28
CA GLU A 98 -10.94 -12.78 2.37
C GLU A 98 -11.18 -12.13 0.99
N LYS A 99 -12.18 -11.27 0.86
CA LYS A 99 -12.40 -10.50 -0.37
C LYS A 99 -11.47 -9.31 -0.42
N ARG A 100 -11.10 -8.89 -1.63
CA ARG A 100 -10.18 -7.77 -1.91
C ARG A 100 -10.75 -6.85 -2.99
N LEU A 101 -10.21 -5.65 -3.11
CA LEU A 101 -10.59 -4.71 -4.17
C LEU A 101 -10.37 -5.37 -5.53
N GLU A 102 -11.30 -5.14 -6.45
CA GLU A 102 -11.21 -5.65 -7.81
C GLU A 102 -10.10 -4.94 -8.59
N LEU A 103 -9.56 -5.66 -9.58
CA LEU A 103 -8.59 -5.13 -10.54
C LEU A 103 -9.17 -3.88 -11.26
N PRO A 104 -8.52 -2.70 -11.15
CA PRO A 104 -8.92 -1.56 -11.97
C PRO A 104 -8.66 -1.83 -13.46
N ASN A 105 -9.52 -1.31 -14.34
CA ASN A 105 -9.37 -1.45 -15.79
C ASN A 105 -7.99 -0.97 -16.27
N ASN A 106 -7.39 -1.69 -17.23
CA ASN A 106 -6.07 -1.40 -17.81
C ASN A 106 -4.89 -1.45 -16.81
N THR A 107 -5.07 -2.06 -15.64
CA THR A 107 -3.96 -2.33 -14.72
C THR A 107 -3.17 -3.55 -15.20
N PRO A 108 -1.83 -3.46 -15.35
CA PRO A 108 -1.01 -4.62 -15.69
C PRO A 108 -1.12 -5.72 -14.64
N ASP A 109 -1.21 -6.99 -15.07
CA ASP A 109 -1.38 -8.14 -14.16
C ASP A 109 -0.34 -8.19 -13.03
N TYR A 110 0.92 -7.82 -13.34
CA TYR A 110 2.00 -7.83 -12.35
C TYR A 110 1.81 -6.80 -11.23
N ILE A 111 1.10 -5.70 -11.51
CA ILE A 111 0.74 -4.71 -10.49
C ILE A 111 -0.36 -5.27 -9.61
N TYR A 112 -1.36 -5.95 -10.18
CA TYR A 112 -2.42 -6.55 -9.38
C TYR A 112 -1.94 -7.73 -8.54
N ASP A 113 -1.03 -8.56 -9.05
CA ASP A 113 -0.32 -9.57 -8.26
C ASP A 113 0.41 -8.93 -7.06
N LEU A 114 1.08 -7.79 -7.28
CA LEU A 114 1.71 -7.02 -6.21
C LEU A 114 0.68 -6.52 -5.18
N MET A 115 -0.44 -5.94 -5.64
CA MET A 115 -1.52 -5.50 -4.74
C MET A 115 -2.05 -6.66 -3.90
N GLN A 116 -2.35 -7.81 -4.52
CA GLN A 116 -2.82 -9.01 -3.82
C GLN A 116 -1.81 -9.51 -2.77
N LYS A 117 -0.50 -9.48 -3.08
CA LYS A 117 0.55 -9.81 -2.10
C LYS A 117 0.57 -8.84 -0.92
N CYS A 118 0.33 -7.54 -1.16
CA CYS A 118 0.23 -6.54 -0.10
C CYS A 118 -1.01 -6.75 0.77
N TRP A 119 -2.08 -7.35 0.22
CA TRP A 119 -3.33 -7.62 0.92
C TRP A 119 -3.47 -9.03 1.46
N ILE A 120 -2.38 -9.78 1.64
CA ILE A 120 -2.43 -11.09 2.30
C ILE A 120 -2.97 -10.92 3.72
N GLN A 121 -3.89 -11.81 4.11
CA GLN A 121 -4.56 -11.79 5.41
C GLN A 121 -3.55 -11.79 6.56
N GLU A 122 -2.63 -12.75 6.55
CA GLU A 122 -1.55 -12.88 7.53
C GLU A 122 -0.47 -11.84 7.28
N SER A 123 -0.32 -10.87 8.20
CA SER A 123 0.55 -9.72 8.03
C SER A 123 2.01 -10.09 7.75
N LEU A 124 2.53 -11.11 8.41
CA LEU A 124 3.91 -11.59 8.24
C LEU A 124 4.19 -12.28 6.89
N LYS A 125 3.14 -12.65 6.14
CA LYS A 125 3.28 -13.21 4.79
C LYS A 125 3.30 -12.14 3.70
N ARG A 126 3.01 -10.87 4.05
CA ARG A 126 3.11 -9.75 3.12
C ARG A 126 4.59 -9.47 2.79
N PRO A 127 4.90 -8.99 1.58
CA PRO A 127 6.27 -8.64 1.23
C PRO A 127 6.71 -7.38 1.99
N THR A 128 7.98 -7.30 2.36
CA THR A 128 8.58 -6.06 2.90
C THR A 128 8.70 -5.01 1.79
N PHE A 129 8.82 -3.73 2.16
CA PHE A 129 9.06 -2.68 1.16
C PHE A 129 10.32 -2.92 0.32
N MET A 130 11.35 -3.54 0.91
CA MET A 130 12.56 -3.93 0.16
C MET A 130 12.24 -4.99 -0.91
N GLN A 131 11.39 -5.97 -0.59
CA GLN A 131 10.97 -7.00 -1.56
C GLN A 131 10.08 -6.39 -2.65
N ILE A 132 9.13 -5.52 -2.28
CA ILE A 132 8.29 -4.77 -3.21
C ILE A 132 9.16 -3.97 -4.20
N ASN A 133 10.14 -3.22 -3.70
CA ASN A 133 11.05 -2.45 -4.54
C ASN A 133 11.78 -3.34 -5.55
N LYS A 134 12.29 -4.51 -5.12
CA LYS A 134 12.93 -5.47 -6.03
C LYS A 134 11.96 -6.01 -7.08
N MET A 135 10.72 -6.33 -6.69
CA MET A 135 9.69 -6.80 -7.62
C MET A 135 9.40 -5.74 -8.70
N ILE A 136 9.14 -4.50 -8.30
CA ILE A 136 8.85 -3.39 -9.22
C ILE A 136 10.06 -3.10 -10.11
N ALA A 137 11.26 -2.95 -9.54
CA ALA A 137 12.48 -2.65 -10.30
C ALA A 137 12.74 -3.70 -11.39
N SER A 138 12.60 -4.98 -11.05
CA SER A 138 12.78 -6.07 -12.02
C SER A 138 11.77 -5.99 -13.17
N LYS A 139 10.53 -5.56 -12.91
CA LYS A 139 9.50 -5.41 -13.95
C LYS A 139 9.77 -4.18 -14.83
N LEU A 140 10.18 -3.06 -14.21
CA LEU A 140 10.55 -1.84 -14.94
C LEU A 140 11.76 -2.05 -15.85
N GLU A 141 12.80 -2.75 -15.38
CA GLU A 141 13.97 -3.07 -16.20
C GLU A 141 13.59 -3.94 -17.42
N ASN A 142 12.74 -4.96 -17.21
CA ASN A 142 12.27 -5.83 -18.27
C ASN A 142 11.41 -5.09 -19.31
N GLU A 143 10.54 -4.18 -18.88
CA GLU A 143 9.76 -3.35 -19.80
C GLU A 143 10.66 -2.33 -20.53
N THR A 144 11.58 -1.66 -19.83
CA THR A 144 12.54 -0.72 -20.42
C THR A 144 13.40 -1.39 -21.50
N PHE A 145 13.82 -2.63 -21.27
CA PHE A 145 14.56 -3.44 -22.25
C PHE A 145 13.70 -3.79 -23.47
N LYS A 146 12.43 -4.14 -23.29
CA LYS A 146 11.49 -4.39 -24.40
C LYS A 146 11.22 -3.13 -25.23
N TYR A 147 11.22 -1.94 -24.63
CA TYR A 147 11.08 -0.66 -25.32
C TYR A 147 12.37 -0.15 -25.98
N GLY A 148 13.45 -0.96 -26.02
CA GLY A 148 14.67 -0.64 -26.77
C GLY A 148 15.58 0.41 -26.11
N TYR A 149 15.37 0.75 -24.83
CA TYR A 149 16.27 1.65 -24.12
C TYR A 149 17.52 0.91 -23.66
N LEU A 150 18.67 1.31 -24.21
CA LEU A 150 20.00 0.89 -23.75
C LEU A 150 20.19 1.36 -22.31
N ALA A 151 20.53 0.42 -21.42
CA ALA A 151 20.93 0.72 -20.05
C ALA A 151 21.99 1.84 -20.04
N LEU A 152 21.69 2.93 -19.33
CA LEU A 152 22.70 3.95 -19.05
C LEU A 152 23.81 3.27 -18.26
N LYS A 153 24.98 3.12 -18.90
CA LYS A 153 26.20 2.71 -18.21
C LYS A 153 26.40 3.67 -17.04
N LYS A 154 26.46 3.14 -15.82
CA LYS A 154 27.00 3.88 -14.69
C LYS A 154 28.42 4.29 -15.07
N VAL A 155 28.65 5.61 -15.15
CA VAL A 155 29.98 6.23 -15.21
C VAL A 155 30.66 6.06 -13.86
#